data_AF-A0A101X172-F1
#
_entry.id   AF-A0A101X172-F1
#
_cell.length_a   1.000
_cell.length_b   1.000
_cell.length_c   1.000
_cell.angle_alpha   90.00
_cell.angle_beta   90.00
_cell.angle_gamma   90.00
#
_symmetry.space_group_name_H-M   'P 1'
#
loop_
_entity.id
_entity.type
_entity.pdbx_description
1 polymer ?
#
loop_
_entity_poly.entity_id
_entity_poly.type
_entity_poly.pdbx_seq_one_letter_code
_entity_poly.pdbx_strand_id
1 'polypeptide(L)'
;MYNSIGELYDSYFGKFTKLIRNFTDDLKKNSLNVNEYYEHALNLVKEFKLDIEYLVKRHGTSAIDDFREFLIEQIPKLKRGMFIDDADAEKLKEVLGDTDDPLILILIIAKLYDEQARKLFRIACGQENEDLRDAVLLLAESLRSISVSKPVNSMIAYLASLAIAYGRRDIAEKLMSKVGEETRWLIKFTCAIARTVTYLENEGIQPRHEDIATTRYGEI
;
A
#
# COMPACT_ATOMS: atom_id res chain seq x y z
N MET A 1 6.09 -4.22 25.45
CA MET A 1 4.95 -3.28 25.43
C MET A 1 5.53 -1.96 24.99
N TYR A 2 5.03 -1.36 23.91
CA TYR A 2 5.60 -0.16 23.29
C TYR A 2 5.25 1.08 24.09
N ASN A 3 6.12 2.09 24.05
CA ASN A 3 5.94 3.37 24.76
C ASN A 3 5.52 4.52 23.83
N SER A 4 5.64 4.35 22.51
CA SER A 4 5.21 5.33 21.51
C SER A 4 4.71 4.64 20.23
N ILE A 5 4.02 5.40 19.39
CA ILE A 5 3.58 4.92 18.07
C ILE A 5 4.80 4.64 17.16
N GLY A 6 5.85 5.46 17.23
CA GLY A 6 7.09 5.23 16.48
C GLY A 6 7.74 3.87 16.76
N GLU A 7 7.89 3.50 18.04
CA GLU A 7 8.44 2.19 18.44
C GLU A 7 7.59 1.02 17.91
N LEU A 8 6.27 1.18 17.93
CA LEU A 8 5.34 0.19 17.40
C LEU A 8 5.51 0.03 15.87
N TYR A 9 5.60 1.14 15.12
CA TYR A 9 5.80 1.11 13.68
C TYR A 9 7.15 0.46 13.30
N ASP A 10 8.23 0.80 13.99
CA ASP A 10 9.55 0.19 13.74
C ASP A 10 9.53 -1.32 13.98
N SER A 11 8.90 -1.75 15.08
CA SER A 11 8.72 -3.18 15.38
C SER A 11 7.86 -3.89 14.32
N TYR A 12 6.74 -3.27 13.93
CA TYR A 12 5.85 -3.79 12.89
C TYR A 12 6.55 -3.96 11.55
N PHE A 13 7.26 -2.92 11.08
CA PHE A 13 8.04 -2.99 9.85
C PHE A 13 9.20 -3.98 9.94
N GLY A 14 9.82 -4.14 11.11
CA GLY A 14 10.81 -5.18 11.36
C GLY A 14 10.25 -6.59 11.20
N LYS A 15 9.07 -6.86 11.80
CA LYS A 15 8.35 -8.13 11.63
C LYS A 15 7.90 -8.34 10.18
N PHE A 16 7.40 -7.31 9.50
CA PHE A 16 7.00 -7.40 8.09
C PHE A 16 8.19 -7.68 7.17
N THR A 17 9.33 -7.01 7.39
CA THR A 17 10.57 -7.27 6.65
C THR A 17 11.03 -8.72 6.83
N LYS A 18 10.94 -9.25 8.06
CA LYS A 18 11.23 -10.66 8.34
C LYS A 18 10.27 -11.60 7.59
N LEU A 19 8.98 -11.28 7.53
CA LEU A 19 7.99 -12.04 6.76
C LEU A 19 8.36 -12.08 5.28
N ILE A 20 8.69 -10.93 4.69
CA ILE A 20 9.12 -10.81 3.28
C ILE A 20 10.36 -11.66 3.00
N ARG A 21 11.36 -11.59 3.89
CA ARG A 21 12.60 -12.35 3.73
C ARG A 21 12.33 -13.85 3.76
N ASN A 22 11.60 -14.33 4.76
CA ASN A 22 11.24 -15.74 4.88
C ASN A 22 10.44 -16.22 3.66
N PHE A 23 9.45 -15.43 3.23
CA PHE A 23 8.65 -15.71 2.03
C PHE A 23 9.53 -15.89 0.80
N THR A 24 10.46 -14.97 0.60
CA THR A 24 11.38 -14.99 -0.54
C THR A 24 12.31 -16.21 -0.49
N ASP A 25 12.80 -16.58 0.69
CA ASP A 25 13.65 -17.76 0.87
C ASP A 25 12.88 -19.07 0.60
N ASP A 26 11.63 -19.16 1.05
CA ASP A 26 10.78 -20.34 0.83
C ASP A 26 10.29 -20.44 -0.62
N LEU A 27 10.04 -19.31 -1.28
CA LEU A 27 9.76 -19.25 -2.72
C LEU A 27 10.91 -19.89 -3.51
N LYS A 28 12.15 -19.51 -3.21
CA LYS A 28 13.36 -20.04 -3.88
C LYS A 28 13.57 -21.54 -3.66
N LYS A 29 13.14 -22.06 -2.50
CA LYS A 29 13.26 -23.48 -2.13
C LYS A 29 12.09 -24.34 -2.61
N ASN A 30 11.08 -23.75 -3.23
CA ASN A 30 9.82 -24.41 -3.60
C ASN A 30 9.09 -25.09 -2.43
N SER A 31 9.29 -24.61 -1.20
CA SER A 31 8.70 -25.18 0.04
C SER A 31 7.56 -24.33 0.61
N LEU A 32 7.05 -23.38 -0.17
CA LEU A 32 6.15 -22.34 0.33
C LEU A 32 4.73 -22.85 0.62
N ASN A 33 4.24 -22.55 1.83
CA ASN A 33 2.84 -22.74 2.23
C ASN A 33 2.08 -21.40 2.25
N VAL A 34 1.20 -21.19 1.27
CA VAL A 34 0.42 -19.95 1.13
C VAL A 34 -0.46 -19.66 2.36
N ASN A 35 -1.00 -20.69 3.01
CA ASN A 35 -1.87 -20.50 4.18
C ASN A 35 -1.11 -19.91 5.36
N GLU A 36 0.12 -20.36 5.59
CA GLU A 36 0.97 -19.86 6.68
C GLU A 36 1.29 -18.37 6.51
N TYR A 37 1.64 -17.96 5.29
CA TYR A 37 1.93 -16.56 4.99
C TYR A 37 0.69 -15.66 5.09
N TYR A 38 -0.48 -16.18 4.71
CA TYR A 38 -1.75 -15.48 4.91
C TYR A 38 -2.09 -15.30 6.40
N GLU A 39 -1.99 -16.36 7.20
CA GLU A 39 -2.23 -16.28 8.65
C GLU A 39 -1.21 -15.39 9.36
N HIS A 40 0.07 -15.42 8.96
CA HIS A 40 1.07 -14.49 9.48
C HIS A 40 0.74 -13.02 9.17
N ALA A 41 0.31 -12.72 7.94
CA ALA A 41 -0.12 -11.37 7.58
C ALA A 41 -1.34 -10.92 8.40
N LEU A 42 -2.34 -11.79 8.56
CA LEU A 42 -3.51 -11.54 9.41
C LEU A 42 -3.12 -11.26 10.87
N ASN A 43 -2.26 -12.09 11.44
CA ASN A 43 -1.83 -11.94 12.83
C ASN A 43 -1.01 -10.67 13.03
N LEU A 44 -0.14 -10.31 12.08
CA LEU A 44 0.63 -9.08 12.15
C LEU A 44 -0.30 -7.84 12.19
N VAL A 45 -1.31 -7.81 11.34
CA VAL A 45 -2.30 -6.71 11.32
C VAL A 45 -3.13 -6.67 12.60
N LYS A 46 -3.57 -7.83 13.09
CA LYS A 46 -4.34 -7.92 14.34
C LYS A 46 -3.53 -7.42 15.54
N GLU A 47 -2.28 -7.86 15.67
CA GLU A 47 -1.36 -7.41 16.73
C GLU A 47 -1.17 -5.89 16.66
N PHE A 48 -0.84 -5.37 15.47
CA PHE A 48 -0.63 -3.94 15.27
C PHE A 48 -1.86 -3.10 15.67
N LYS A 49 -3.06 -3.55 15.28
CA LYS A 49 -4.31 -2.86 15.64
C LYS A 49 -4.51 -2.82 17.16
N LEU A 50 -4.31 -3.95 17.85
CA LEU A 50 -4.45 -4.03 19.30
C LEU A 50 -3.43 -3.15 20.02
N ASP A 51 -2.19 -3.10 19.52
CA ASP A 51 -1.12 -2.27 20.09
C ASP A 51 -1.40 -0.77 19.89
N ILE A 52 -1.94 -0.36 18.73
CA ILE A 52 -2.42 1.02 18.51
C ILE A 52 -3.56 1.36 19.48
N GLU A 53 -4.58 0.52 19.57
CA GLU A 53 -5.72 0.75 20.46
C GLU A 53 -5.27 0.89 21.92
N TYR A 54 -4.29 0.10 22.34
CA TYR A 54 -3.66 0.21 23.66
C TYR A 54 -2.94 1.55 23.85
N LEU A 55 -2.10 1.96 22.90
CA LEU A 55 -1.36 3.22 22.97
C LEU A 55 -2.28 4.43 23.02
N VAL A 56 -3.30 4.47 22.16
CA VAL A 56 -4.30 5.55 22.14
C VAL A 56 -5.04 5.61 23.47
N LYS A 57 -5.45 4.47 24.03
CA LYS A 57 -6.13 4.41 25.33
C LYS A 57 -5.25 4.89 26.49
N ARG A 58 -3.94 4.62 26.43
CA ARG A 58 -2.99 4.93 27.50
C ARG A 58 -2.52 6.38 27.47
N HIS A 59 -2.25 6.90 26.28
CA HIS A 59 -1.58 8.19 26.08
C HIS A 59 -2.54 9.29 25.59
N GLY A 60 -3.78 8.94 25.20
CA GLY A 60 -4.76 9.93 24.76
C GLY A 60 -4.26 10.68 23.53
N THR A 61 -4.37 12.01 23.56
CA THR A 61 -3.96 12.87 22.44
C THR A 61 -2.44 12.94 22.23
N SER A 62 -1.62 12.65 23.25
CA SER A 62 -0.16 12.70 23.08
C SER A 62 0.37 11.62 22.13
N ALA A 63 -0.36 10.51 21.97
CA ALA A 63 -0.02 9.50 20.97
C ALA A 63 -0.10 10.04 19.53
N ILE A 64 -0.97 11.05 19.31
CA ILE A 64 -1.18 11.67 18.00
C ILE A 64 -0.01 12.60 17.68
N ASP A 65 0.43 13.38 18.65
CA ASP A 65 1.60 14.26 18.52
C ASP A 65 2.85 13.43 18.23
N ASP A 66 3.06 12.34 18.99
CA ASP A 66 4.16 11.39 18.76
C ASP A 66 4.11 10.77 17.34
N PHE A 67 2.91 10.47 16.83
CA PHE A 67 2.74 9.93 15.48
C PHE A 67 3.03 10.97 14.41
N ARG A 68 2.58 12.22 14.60
CA ARG A 68 2.86 13.34 13.71
C ARG A 68 4.37 13.56 13.59
N GLU A 69 5.08 13.62 14.71
CA GLU A 69 6.54 13.76 14.73
C GLU A 69 7.22 12.60 14.01
N PHE A 70 6.82 11.36 14.28
CA PHE A 70 7.33 10.18 13.58
C PHE A 70 7.14 10.28 12.06
N LEU A 71 5.98 10.72 11.58
CA LEU A 71 5.70 10.87 10.16
C LEU A 71 6.60 11.93 9.52
N ILE A 72 6.80 13.07 10.18
CA ILE A 72 7.71 14.13 9.73
C ILE A 72 9.14 13.58 9.61
N GLU A 73 9.60 12.80 10.59
CA GLU A 73 10.91 12.14 10.54
C GLU A 73 11.03 11.12 9.41
N GLN A 74 9.94 10.48 9.00
CA GLN A 74 9.95 9.53 7.88
C GLN A 74 9.97 10.22 6.50
N ILE A 75 9.61 11.50 6.38
CA ILE A 75 9.53 12.21 5.07
C ILE A 75 10.79 12.02 4.22
N PRO A 76 12.03 12.19 4.73
CA PRO A 76 13.24 11.96 3.94
C PRO A 76 13.40 10.52 3.44
N LYS A 77 12.87 9.53 4.17
CA LYS A 77 12.83 8.13 3.72
C LYS A 77 11.73 7.93 2.68
N LEU A 78 10.56 8.54 2.86
CA LEU A 78 9.45 8.51 1.91
C LEU A 78 9.84 9.16 0.58
N LYS A 79 10.55 10.29 0.58
CA LYS A 79 11.10 10.91 -0.65
C LYS A 79 11.96 9.95 -1.45
N ARG A 80 12.84 9.21 -0.78
CA ARG A 80 13.75 8.23 -1.43
C ARG A 80 13.03 6.98 -1.90
N GLY A 81 12.03 6.50 -1.14
CA GLY A 81 11.38 5.22 -1.38
C GLY A 81 10.06 5.27 -2.17
N MET A 82 9.38 6.41 -2.19
CA MET A 82 8.00 6.55 -2.70
C MET A 82 7.86 7.63 -3.77
N PHE A 83 8.91 7.99 -4.52
CA PHE A 83 8.83 8.96 -5.64
C PHE A 83 8.02 10.23 -5.30
N ILE A 84 8.24 10.79 -4.11
CA ILE A 84 7.68 12.07 -3.66
C ILE A 84 8.71 13.14 -4.00
N ASP A 85 8.31 14.17 -4.75
CA ASP A 85 9.21 15.26 -5.12
C ASP A 85 9.39 16.27 -3.97
N ASP A 86 10.25 17.26 -4.18
CA ASP A 86 10.56 18.26 -3.16
C ASP A 86 9.35 19.14 -2.81
N ALA A 87 8.49 19.45 -3.78
CA ALA A 87 7.31 20.28 -3.59
C ALA A 87 6.23 19.54 -2.80
N ASP A 88 5.97 18.28 -3.14
CA ASP A 88 5.05 17.40 -2.44
C ASP A 88 5.52 17.14 -0.99
N ALA A 89 6.83 17.03 -0.77
CA ALA A 89 7.39 16.82 0.57
C ALA A 89 7.26 18.05 1.49
N GLU A 90 7.46 19.26 0.97
CA GLU A 90 7.27 20.48 1.76
C GLU A 90 5.79 20.72 2.06
N LYS A 91 4.91 20.48 1.07
CA LYS A 91 3.46 20.53 1.29
C LYS A 91 3.00 19.49 2.31
N LEU A 92 3.58 18.30 2.30
CA LEU A 92 3.32 17.26 3.30
C LEU A 92 3.71 17.74 4.71
N LYS A 93 4.87 18.38 4.88
CA LYS A 93 5.28 18.94 6.18
C LYS A 93 4.32 20.02 6.68
N GLU A 94 3.92 20.93 5.80
CA GLU A 94 2.99 22.02 6.13
C GLU A 94 1.65 21.47 6.63
N VAL A 95 1.04 20.54 5.87
CA VAL A 95 -0.24 19.94 6.25
C VAL A 95 -0.11 19.11 7.53
N LEU A 96 1.00 18.39 7.73
CA LEU A 96 1.25 17.65 8.97
C LEU A 96 1.44 18.59 10.18
N GLY A 97 2.04 19.77 9.98
CA GLY A 97 2.27 20.77 11.03
C GLY A 97 1.00 21.47 11.52
N ASP A 98 0.04 21.69 10.63
CA ASP A 98 -1.17 22.49 10.89
C ASP A 98 -2.40 21.66 11.35
N THR A 99 -2.29 20.33 11.45
CA THR A 99 -3.46 19.46 11.72
C THR A 99 -3.49 18.85 13.12
N ASP A 100 -4.39 19.34 13.98
CA ASP A 100 -4.67 18.73 15.28
C ASP A 100 -5.59 17.50 15.22
N ASP A 101 -6.10 17.16 14.04
CA ASP A 101 -6.95 15.98 13.83
C ASP A 101 -6.14 14.74 13.39
N PRO A 102 -6.11 13.66 14.18
CA PRO A 102 -5.46 12.40 13.81
C PRO A 102 -6.06 11.73 12.56
N LEU A 103 -7.34 11.95 12.26
CA LEU A 103 -7.96 11.42 11.05
C LEU A 103 -7.37 12.05 9.80
N ILE A 104 -7.04 13.34 9.86
CA ILE A 104 -6.39 14.05 8.75
C ILE A 104 -5.00 13.47 8.49
N LEU A 105 -4.22 13.16 9.54
CA LEU A 105 -2.90 12.51 9.40
C LEU A 105 -3.00 11.17 8.64
N ILE A 106 -3.98 10.33 8.99
CA ILE A 106 -4.21 9.02 8.34
C ILE A 106 -4.63 9.21 6.88
N LEU A 107 -5.51 10.16 6.60
CA LEU A 107 -5.99 10.46 5.24
C LEU A 107 -4.87 10.96 4.32
N ILE A 108 -3.94 11.76 4.84
CA ILE A 108 -2.78 12.25 4.08
C ILE A 108 -1.90 11.07 3.64
N ILE A 109 -1.56 10.17 4.55
CA ILE A 109 -0.75 8.98 4.24
C ILE A 109 -1.47 8.09 3.23
N ALA A 110 -2.77 7.86 3.44
CA ALA A 110 -3.59 7.09 2.52
C ALA A 110 -3.56 7.69 1.10
N LYS A 111 -3.71 9.01 0.99
CA LYS A 111 -3.64 9.73 -0.29
C LYS A 111 -2.29 9.56 -0.98
N LEU A 112 -1.18 9.66 -0.23
CA LEU A 112 0.16 9.42 -0.77
C LEU A 112 0.29 8.00 -1.35
N TYR A 113 -0.17 6.98 -0.64
CA TYR A 113 -0.15 5.61 -1.16
C TYR A 113 -1.02 5.45 -2.42
N ASP A 114 -2.18 6.10 -2.48
CA ASP A 114 -3.06 6.07 -3.65
C ASP A 114 -2.42 6.73 -4.88
N GLU A 115 -1.78 7.88 -4.71
CA GLU A 115 -1.08 8.59 -5.78
C GLU A 115 0.07 7.74 -6.35
N GLN A 116 0.83 7.07 -5.47
CA GLN A 116 1.89 6.16 -5.89
C GLN A 116 1.35 4.92 -6.58
N ALA A 117 0.26 4.34 -6.10
CA ALA A 117 -0.43 3.24 -6.77
C ALA A 117 -0.81 3.63 -8.20
N ARG A 118 -1.39 4.82 -8.42
CA ARG A 118 -1.77 5.31 -9.76
C ARG A 118 -0.58 5.43 -10.71
N LYS A 119 0.53 5.99 -10.23
CA LYS A 119 1.78 6.08 -11.01
C LYS A 119 2.25 4.69 -11.43
N LEU A 120 2.29 3.74 -10.49
CA LEU A 120 2.69 2.36 -10.77
C LEU A 120 1.72 1.62 -11.70
N PHE A 121 0.41 1.83 -11.60
CA PHE A 121 -0.56 1.25 -12.51
C PHE A 121 -0.32 1.68 -13.96
N ARG A 122 -0.06 2.99 -14.19
CA ARG A 122 0.27 3.52 -15.52
C ARG A 122 1.58 2.91 -16.04
N ILE A 123 2.62 2.87 -15.21
CA ILE A 123 3.92 2.29 -15.57
C ILE A 123 3.76 0.80 -15.94
N ALA A 124 3.06 0.03 -15.10
CA ALA A 124 2.84 -1.39 -15.29
C ALA A 124 2.13 -1.66 -16.62
N CYS A 125 1.01 -0.98 -16.89
CA CYS A 125 0.22 -1.23 -18.08
C CYS A 125 0.86 -0.78 -19.40
N GLY A 126 1.96 -0.03 -19.35
CA GLY A 126 2.83 0.25 -20.49
C GLY A 126 3.93 -0.77 -20.74
N GLN A 127 4.11 -1.78 -19.87
CA GLN A 127 5.15 -2.79 -20.03
C GLN A 127 4.73 -3.89 -21.02
N GLU A 128 5.63 -4.22 -21.94
CA GLU A 128 5.48 -5.37 -22.85
C GLU A 128 5.77 -6.71 -22.16
N ASN A 129 6.71 -6.72 -21.22
CA ASN A 129 7.03 -7.92 -20.44
C ASN A 129 5.89 -8.21 -19.44
N GLU A 130 5.21 -9.33 -19.63
CA GLU A 130 4.04 -9.69 -18.84
C GLU A 130 4.35 -9.93 -17.36
N ASP A 131 5.48 -10.54 -17.02
CA ASP A 131 5.82 -10.81 -15.63
C ASP A 131 6.22 -9.52 -14.92
N LEU A 132 6.94 -8.61 -15.58
CA LEU A 132 7.23 -7.29 -15.04
C LEU A 132 5.95 -6.46 -14.87
N ARG A 133 5.07 -6.45 -15.88
CA ARG A 133 3.75 -5.81 -15.82
C ARG A 133 2.96 -6.30 -14.61
N ASP A 134 2.77 -7.61 -14.52
CA ASP A 134 1.90 -8.23 -13.52
C ASP A 134 2.49 -8.04 -12.11
N ALA A 135 3.81 -8.14 -11.94
CA ALA A 135 4.47 -7.87 -10.66
C ALA A 135 4.31 -6.42 -10.21
N VAL A 136 4.57 -5.44 -11.10
CA VAL A 136 4.45 -4.01 -10.75
C VAL A 136 2.98 -3.64 -10.50
N LEU A 137 2.03 -4.24 -11.22
CA LEU A 137 0.60 -4.01 -11.00
C LEU A 137 0.15 -4.53 -9.62
N LEU A 138 0.61 -5.70 -9.20
CA LEU A 138 0.32 -6.21 -7.85
C LEU A 138 1.00 -5.38 -6.75
N LEU A 139 2.17 -4.78 -7.03
CA LEU A 139 2.78 -3.80 -6.12
C LEU A 139 1.92 -2.54 -6.02
N ALA A 140 1.40 -2.04 -7.15
CA ALA A 140 0.45 -0.93 -7.15
C ALA A 140 -0.82 -1.26 -6.37
N GLU A 141 -1.37 -2.47 -6.51
CA GLU A 141 -2.52 -2.93 -5.73
C GLU A 141 -2.21 -3.01 -4.23
N SER A 142 -0.97 -3.34 -3.86
CA SER A 142 -0.54 -3.29 -2.46
C SER A 142 -0.69 -1.89 -1.87
N LEU A 143 -0.21 -0.87 -2.58
CA LEU A 143 -0.31 0.53 -2.17
C LEU A 143 -1.77 1.02 -2.18
N ARG A 144 -2.54 0.63 -3.20
CA ARG A 144 -3.98 0.94 -3.30
C ARG A 144 -4.78 0.29 -2.17
N SER A 145 -4.41 -0.91 -1.75
CA SER A 145 -5.09 -1.61 -0.66
C SER A 145 -4.83 -0.98 0.69
N ILE A 146 -3.61 -0.52 0.96
CA ILE A 146 -3.34 0.20 2.20
C ILE A 146 -4.02 1.58 2.21
N SER A 147 -4.12 2.27 1.05
CA SER A 147 -4.80 3.58 0.96
C SER A 147 -6.30 3.53 1.29
N VAL A 148 -6.94 2.36 1.19
CA VAL A 148 -8.35 2.18 1.58
C VAL A 148 -8.54 1.33 2.83
N SER A 149 -7.53 1.31 3.71
CA SER A 149 -7.58 0.61 5.00
C SER A 149 -7.81 -0.90 4.88
N LYS A 150 -7.24 -1.54 3.84
CA LYS A 150 -7.17 -3.00 3.69
C LYS A 150 -5.72 -3.50 3.85
N PRO A 151 -5.12 -3.44 5.05
CA PRO A 151 -3.71 -3.76 5.27
C PRO A 151 -3.37 -5.23 4.97
N VAL A 152 -4.29 -6.18 5.23
CA VAL A 152 -4.07 -7.59 4.88
C VAL A 152 -3.99 -7.74 3.36
N ASN A 153 -4.93 -7.17 2.60
CA ASN A 153 -4.89 -7.17 1.14
C ASN A 153 -3.59 -6.53 0.63
N SER A 154 -3.13 -5.44 1.25
CA SER A 154 -1.87 -4.79 0.89
C SER A 154 -0.68 -5.76 1.02
N MET A 155 -0.53 -6.42 2.17
CA MET A 155 0.55 -7.38 2.39
C MET A 155 0.46 -8.57 1.42
N ILE A 156 -0.73 -9.10 1.18
CA ILE A 156 -0.94 -10.23 0.26
C ILE A 156 -0.62 -9.84 -1.19
N ALA A 157 -1.05 -8.67 -1.65
CA ALA A 157 -0.70 -8.15 -2.97
C ALA A 157 0.81 -7.92 -3.12
N TYR A 158 1.49 -7.45 -2.07
CA TYR A 158 2.95 -7.32 -2.06
C TYR A 158 3.64 -8.68 -2.19
N LEU A 159 3.22 -9.69 -1.42
CA LEU A 159 3.77 -11.05 -1.53
C LEU A 159 3.47 -11.68 -2.90
N ALA A 160 2.29 -11.42 -3.46
CA ALA A 160 1.92 -11.88 -4.79
C ALA A 160 2.77 -11.21 -5.89
N SER A 161 3.06 -9.91 -5.75
CA SER A 161 4.01 -9.18 -6.62
C SER A 161 5.39 -9.85 -6.63
N LEU A 162 5.92 -10.16 -5.44
CA LEU A 162 7.19 -10.90 -5.33
C LEU A 162 7.09 -12.29 -5.97
N ALA A 163 6.01 -13.04 -5.74
CA ALA A 163 5.83 -14.35 -6.37
C ALA A 163 5.88 -14.27 -7.90
N ILE A 164 5.23 -13.29 -8.53
CA ILE A 164 5.34 -13.06 -9.98
C ILE A 164 6.78 -12.75 -10.39
N ALA A 165 7.47 -11.86 -9.67
CA ALA A 165 8.85 -11.50 -9.96
C ALA A 165 9.82 -12.70 -9.91
N TYR A 166 9.49 -13.75 -9.14
CA TYR A 166 10.21 -15.01 -9.07
C TYR A 166 9.67 -16.10 -10.02
N GLY A 167 8.78 -15.76 -10.95
CA GLY A 167 8.19 -16.71 -11.92
C GLY A 167 7.17 -17.68 -11.32
N ARG A 168 6.65 -17.39 -10.12
CA ARG A 168 5.73 -18.23 -9.35
C ARG A 168 4.29 -17.70 -9.40
N ARG A 169 3.74 -17.60 -10.62
CA ARG A 169 2.37 -17.13 -10.87
C ARG A 169 1.31 -17.98 -10.15
N ASP A 170 1.54 -19.28 -10.03
CA ASP A 170 0.70 -20.22 -9.28
C ASP A 170 0.54 -19.82 -7.80
N ILE A 171 1.60 -19.28 -7.19
CA ILE A 171 1.60 -18.81 -5.81
C ILE A 171 0.92 -17.45 -5.71
N ALA A 172 1.17 -16.55 -6.66
CA ALA A 172 0.52 -15.24 -6.71
C ALA A 172 -1.01 -15.37 -6.81
N GLU A 173 -1.52 -16.23 -7.69
CA GLU A 173 -2.96 -16.49 -7.85
C GLU A 173 -3.57 -17.06 -6.56
N LYS A 174 -2.90 -18.02 -5.91
CA LYS A 174 -3.33 -18.58 -4.63
C LYS A 174 -3.37 -17.51 -3.53
N LEU A 175 -2.37 -16.65 -3.45
CA LEU A 175 -2.32 -15.53 -2.50
C LEU A 175 -3.50 -14.57 -2.72
N MET A 176 -3.68 -14.07 -3.94
CA MET A 176 -4.75 -13.11 -4.24
C MET A 176 -6.15 -13.72 -4.01
N SER A 177 -6.33 -15.02 -4.26
CA SER A 177 -7.60 -15.69 -3.95
C SER A 177 -7.96 -15.66 -2.46
N LYS A 178 -6.98 -15.59 -1.55
CA LYS A 178 -7.23 -15.48 -0.10
C LYS A 178 -7.90 -14.17 0.29
N VAL A 179 -7.72 -13.14 -0.51
CA VAL A 179 -8.30 -11.82 -0.28
C VAL A 179 -9.46 -11.51 -1.24
N GLY A 180 -9.98 -12.55 -1.91
CA GLY A 180 -11.15 -12.46 -2.78
C GLY A 180 -10.87 -11.86 -4.15
N GLU A 181 -9.60 -11.77 -4.56
CA GLU A 181 -9.19 -11.12 -5.81
C GLU A 181 -8.76 -12.15 -6.86
N GLU A 182 -9.29 -12.02 -8.08
CA GLU A 182 -8.87 -12.82 -9.23
C GLU A 182 -7.78 -12.05 -9.99
N THR A 183 -6.54 -12.55 -9.92
CA THR A 183 -5.35 -11.82 -10.38
C THR A 183 -5.44 -11.42 -11.85
N ARG A 184 -5.90 -12.33 -12.72
CA ARG A 184 -5.92 -12.11 -14.16
C ARG A 184 -6.98 -11.07 -14.54
N TRP A 185 -8.17 -11.14 -13.95
CA TRP A 185 -9.21 -10.16 -14.15
C TRP A 185 -8.80 -8.78 -13.65
N LEU A 186 -8.21 -8.70 -12.45
CA LEU A 186 -7.69 -7.45 -11.88
C LEU A 186 -6.70 -6.77 -12.84
N ILE A 187 -5.70 -7.52 -13.33
CA ILE A 187 -4.68 -7.00 -14.27
C ILE A 187 -5.33 -6.52 -15.56
N LYS A 188 -6.15 -7.37 -16.21
CA LYS A 188 -6.78 -7.06 -17.50
C LYS A 188 -7.68 -5.84 -17.42
N PHE A 189 -8.51 -5.76 -16.37
CA PHE A 189 -9.43 -4.65 -16.16
C PHE A 189 -8.67 -3.35 -15.90
N THR A 190 -7.68 -3.38 -15.03
CA THR A 190 -6.84 -2.20 -14.71
C THR A 190 -6.13 -1.66 -15.94
N CYS A 191 -5.53 -2.54 -16.76
CA CYS A 191 -4.86 -2.10 -17.99
C CYS A 191 -5.82 -1.74 -19.13
N ALA A 192 -7.07 -2.21 -19.11
CA ALA A 192 -8.11 -1.68 -19.99
C ALA A 192 -8.43 -0.23 -19.61
N ILE A 193 -8.64 0.06 -18.31
CA ILE A 193 -8.89 1.43 -17.83
C ILE A 193 -7.72 2.35 -18.16
N ALA A 194 -6.48 1.91 -17.91
CA ALA A 194 -5.30 2.73 -18.20
C ALA A 194 -5.23 3.12 -19.68
N ARG A 195 -5.51 2.18 -20.60
CA ARG A 195 -5.58 2.46 -22.04
C ARG A 195 -6.71 3.42 -22.40
N THR A 196 -7.87 3.30 -21.78
CA THR A 196 -8.98 4.25 -21.97
C THR A 196 -8.60 5.66 -21.51
N VAL A 197 -7.93 5.79 -20.37
CA VAL A 197 -7.43 7.08 -19.87
C VAL A 197 -6.44 7.69 -20.85
N THR A 198 -5.46 6.92 -21.34
CA THR A 198 -4.50 7.40 -22.35
C THR A 198 -5.19 7.80 -23.66
N TYR A 199 -6.22 7.06 -24.08
CA TYR A 199 -7.02 7.42 -25.26
C TYR A 199 -7.71 8.79 -25.06
N LEU A 200 -8.38 8.99 -23.92
CA LEU A 200 -9.04 10.27 -23.61
C LEU A 200 -8.04 11.44 -23.58
N GLU A 201 -6.88 11.24 -22.95
CA GLU A 201 -5.81 12.24 -22.89
C GLU A 201 -5.32 12.63 -24.30
N ASN A 202 -5.21 11.67 -25.22
CA ASN A 202 -4.83 11.91 -26.62
C ASN A 202 -5.91 12.67 -27.41
N GLU A 203 -7.17 12.51 -27.05
CA GLU A 203 -8.29 13.29 -27.62
C GLU A 203 -8.43 14.69 -26.99
N GLY A 204 -7.47 15.09 -26.14
CA GLY A 204 -7.50 16.38 -25.44
C GLY A 204 -8.46 16.43 -24.26
N ILE A 205 -9.04 15.29 -23.87
CA ILE A 205 -9.90 15.16 -22.70
C ILE A 205 -9.02 14.78 -21.52
N GLN A 206 -8.76 15.73 -20.61
CA GLN A 206 -8.03 15.43 -19.38
C GLN A 206 -8.99 14.97 -18.27
N PRO A 207 -9.01 13.68 -17.90
CA PRO A 207 -9.84 13.22 -16.80
C PRO A 207 -9.25 13.76 -15.50
N ARG A 208 -9.90 14.74 -14.86
CA ARG A 208 -9.40 15.28 -13.59
C ARG A 208 -9.80 14.35 -12.45
N HIS A 209 -9.00 14.38 -11.39
CA HIS A 209 -9.24 13.60 -10.18
C HIS A 209 -10.64 13.85 -9.59
N GLU A 210 -11.09 15.10 -9.63
CA GLU A 210 -12.40 15.56 -9.16
C GLU A 210 -13.57 14.96 -9.98
N ASP A 211 -13.35 14.69 -11.27
CA ASP A 211 -14.35 14.15 -12.19
C ASP A 211 -14.54 12.61 -11.99
N ILE A 212 -13.58 11.92 -11.37
CA ILE A 212 -13.62 10.46 -11.12
C ILE A 212 -13.95 10.16 -9.65
N ALA A 213 -13.59 11.04 -8.71
CA ALA A 213 -13.84 10.85 -7.28
C ALA A 213 -15.33 10.91 -6.89
N THR A 214 -16.17 11.59 -7.68
CA THR A 214 -17.62 11.70 -7.45
C THR A 214 -18.41 10.40 -7.68
N THR A 215 -17.79 9.34 -8.19
CA THR A 215 -18.43 8.01 -8.32
C THR A 215 -18.00 6.99 -7.26
N ARG A 216 -17.12 7.35 -6.31
CA ARG A 216 -16.72 6.45 -5.19
C ARG A 216 -17.19 6.87 -3.80
N TYR A 217 -17.85 8.02 -3.68
CA TYR A 217 -18.67 8.39 -2.53
C TYR A 217 -19.98 9.01 -3.02
N GLY A 218 -20.78 8.20 -3.72
CA GLY A 218 -22.21 8.48 -3.86
C GLY A 218 -22.90 8.10 -2.55
N GLU A 219 -23.42 9.12 -1.87
CA GLU A 219 -24.61 9.07 -1.00
C GLU A 219 -24.72 7.89 -0.01
N ILE A 220 -24.30 8.15 1.24
CA ILE A 220 -25.04 7.72 2.44
C ILE A 220 -25.23 8.96 3.31
#